data_AF-A0A5K0YZT2-F1
#
_entry.id   AF-A0A5K0YZT2-F1
#
_cell.length_a   1.000
_cell.length_b   1.000
_cell.length_c   1.000
_cell.angle_alpha   90.00
_cell.angle_beta   90.00
_cell.angle_gamma   90.00
#
_symmetry.space_group_name_H-M   'P 1'
#
loop_
_entity.id
_entity.type
_entity.pdbx_description
1 polymer ?
#
loop_
_entity_poly.entity_id
_entity_poly.type
_entity_poly.pdbx_seq_one_letter_code
_entity_poly.pdbx_strand_id
1 'polypeptide(L)' 'SFSDIFDEEHFIATLKGDVRIVKELPKELESVPKARKHFTSWSSKSYYEDIAQLWKTYK' A
#
# COMPACT_ATOMS: atom_id res chain seq x y z
N SER A 1 1.98 20.64 3.63
CA SER A 1 2.79 19.40 3.64
C SER A 1 1.92 18.21 3.26
N PHE A 2 2.47 17.01 3.04
CA PHE A 2 1.65 15.80 2.80
C PHE A 2 0.67 15.54 3.96
N SER A 3 1.07 15.86 5.20
CA SER A 3 0.24 15.76 6.39
C SER A 3 -0.96 16.72 6.41
N ASP A 4 -0.99 17.74 5.55
CA ASP A 4 -2.11 18.68 5.47
C ASP A 4 -3.27 18.14 4.62
N ILE A 5 -2.99 17.13 3.79
CA ILE A 5 -3.95 16.50 2.87
C ILE A 5 -4.24 15.03 3.20
N PHE A 6 -3.51 14.44 4.16
CA PHE A 6 -3.64 13.04 4.55
C PHE A 6 -3.99 12.92 6.04
N ASP A 7 -5.19 12.45 6.31
CA ASP A 7 -5.66 12.14 7.66
C ASP A 7 -5.30 10.70 8.03
N GLU A 8 -4.16 10.55 8.70
CA GLU A 8 -3.62 9.25 9.10
C GLU A 8 -4.55 8.53 10.11
N GLU A 9 -5.13 9.26 11.06
CA GLU A 9 -6.00 8.67 12.09
C GLU A 9 -7.28 8.13 11.46
N HIS A 10 -7.91 8.90 10.56
CA HIS A 10 -9.09 8.45 9.83
C HIS A 10 -8.79 7.25 8.94
N PHE A 11 -7.64 7.25 8.26
CA PHE A 11 -7.22 6.14 7.39
C PHE A 11 -7.02 4.84 8.19
N ILE A 12 -6.30 4.90 9.31
CA ILE A 12 -6.08 3.77 10.22
C ILE A 12 -7.42 3.27 10.78
N ALA A 13 -8.27 4.18 11.26
CA ALA A 13 -9.56 3.84 11.86
C ALA A 13 -10.51 3.14 10.88
N THR A 14 -10.46 3.54 9.60
CA THR A 14 -11.25 2.95 8.52
C THR A 14 -10.81 1.52 8.22
N LEU A 15 -9.51 1.25 8.20
CA LEU A 15 -8.96 -0.04 7.77
C LEU A 15 -8.81 -1.08 8.89
N LYS A 16 -8.93 -0.68 10.16
CA LYS A 16 -8.68 -1.57 11.32
C LYS A 16 -9.51 -2.87 11.34
N GLY A 17 -10.64 -2.91 10.64
CA GLY A 17 -11.49 -4.11 10.54
C GLY A 17 -11.06 -5.08 9.44
N ASP A 18 -10.38 -4.58 8.41
CA ASP A 18 -10.08 -5.32 7.19
C ASP A 18 -8.61 -5.78 7.12
N VAL A 19 -7.69 -5.07 7.79
CA VAL A 19 -6.25 -5.35 7.75
C VAL A 19 -5.59 -5.25 9.11
N ARG A 20 -4.48 -5.97 9.28
CA ARG A 20 -3.63 -5.86 10.46
C ARG A 20 -2.69 -4.67 10.33
N ILE A 21 -2.88 -3.67 11.19
CA ILE A 21 -2.09 -2.44 11.20
C ILE A 21 -0.87 -2.64 12.11
N VAL A 22 0.33 -2.37 11.58
CA VAL A 22 1.60 -2.40 12.33
C VAL A 22 2.30 -1.05 12.18
N LYS A 23 2.82 -0.49 13.28
CA LYS A 23 3.49 0.82 13.27
C LYS A 23 4.92 0.75 12.73
N GLU A 24 5.56 -0.40 12.87
CA GLU A 24 6.94 -0.64 12.48
C GLU A 24 7.04 -1.99 11.78
N LEU A 25 8.09 -2.17 10.99
CA LEU A 25 8.35 -3.44 10.32
C LEU A 25 8.60 -4.53 11.38
N PRO A 26 7.82 -5.63 11.39
CA PRO A 26 8.07 -6.73 12.31
C PRO A 26 9.48 -7.29 12.11
N LYS A 27 10.17 -7.61 13.21
CA LYS A 27 11.56 -8.09 13.20
C LYS A 27 11.74 -9.36 12.37
N GLU A 28 10.70 -10.19 12.32
CA GLU A 28 10.69 -11.43 11.53
C GLU A 28 10.78 -11.17 10.02
N LEU A 29 10.41 -9.95 9.58
CA LEU A 29 10.40 -9.55 8.18
C LEU A 29 11.63 -8.72 7.77
N GLU A 30 12.50 -8.34 8.72
CA GLU A 30 13.70 -7.54 8.41
C GLU A 30 14.66 -8.26 7.45
N SER A 31 14.77 -9.58 7.56
CA SER A 31 15.66 -10.40 6.73
C SER A 31 15.03 -10.85 5.41
N VAL A 32 13.73 -10.60 5.20
CA VAL A 32 13.03 -11.05 3.99
C VAL A 32 13.44 -10.17 2.79
N PRO A 33 13.69 -10.75 1.60
CA PRO A 33 13.97 -9.96 0.40
C PRO A 33 12.87 -8.93 0.14
N LYS A 34 13.26 -7.65 0.08
CA LYS A 34 12.31 -6.56 -0.18
C LYS A 34 11.69 -6.76 -1.56
N ALA A 35 10.36 -6.78 -1.61
CA ALA A 35 9.64 -6.77 -2.88
C ALA A 35 10.03 -5.50 -3.66
N ARG A 36 10.68 -5.68 -4.82
CA ARG A 36 11.12 -4.56 -5.65
C ARG A 36 9.97 -4.12 -6.55
N LYS A 37 9.18 -3.16 -6.07
CA LYS A 37 8.23 -2.45 -6.94
C LYS A 37 8.99 -1.38 -7.70
N HIS A 38 9.00 -1.44 -9.02
CA HIS A 38 9.54 -0.37 -9.83
C HIS A 38 8.80 0.94 -9.50
N PHE A 39 9.54 2.04 -9.44
CA PHE A 39 8.93 3.36 -9.24
C PHE A 39 7.98 3.63 -10.40
N THR A 40 6.69 3.73 -10.10
CA THR A 40 5.66 4.10 -11.06
C THR A 40 5.01 5.38 -10.54
N SER A 41 4.75 6.31 -11.44
CA SER A 41 3.98 7.51 -11.10
C SER A 41 2.53 7.13 -10.80
N TRP A 42 2.01 7.53 -9.65
CA TRP A 42 0.61 7.29 -9.30
C TRP A 42 -0.36 8.15 -10.13
N SER A 43 0.16 9.14 -10.87
CA SER A 43 -0.60 9.92 -11.84
C SER A 43 -0.59 9.32 -13.25
N SER A 44 0.21 8.28 -13.52
CA SER A 44 0.24 7.68 -14.86
C SER A 44 -0.96 6.77 -15.07
N LYS A 45 -1.50 6.79 -16.28
CA LYS A 45 -2.55 5.86 -16.71
C LYS A 45 -2.13 4.40 -16.54
N SER A 46 -0.87 4.10 -16.87
CA SER A 46 -0.29 2.76 -16.78
C SER A 46 -0.36 2.17 -15.37
N TYR A 47 -0.22 2.99 -14.33
CA TYR A 47 -0.36 2.53 -12.94
C TYR A 47 -1.71 1.86 -12.70
N TYR A 48 -2.79 2.51 -13.13
CA TYR A 48 -4.14 1.99 -12.90
C TYR A 48 -4.45 0.80 -13.80
N GLU A 49 -3.92 0.77 -15.02
CA GLU A 49 -4.04 -0.38 -15.94
C GLU A 49 -3.38 -1.64 -15.35
N ASP A 50 -2.14 -1.51 -14.86
CA ASP A 50 -1.38 -2.61 -14.26
C ASP A 50 -2.10 -3.15 -13.00
N ILE A 51 -2.56 -2.25 -12.12
CA ILE A 51 -3.27 -2.63 -10.90
C ILE A 51 -4.59 -3.32 -11.23
N ALA A 52 -5.38 -2.80 -12.17
CA ALA A 52 -6.65 -3.41 -12.60
C ALA A 52 -6.46 -4.83 -13.14
N GLN A 53 -5.33 -5.11 -13.79
CA GLN A 53 -5.02 -6.44 -14.29
C GLN A 53 -4.75 -7.43 -13.15
N LEU A 54 -4.07 -7.04 -12.08
CA LEU A 54 -3.81 -7.89 -10.91
C LEU A 54 -5.11 -8.38 -10.25
N TRP A 55 -6.12 -7.51 -10.14
CA TRP A 55 -7.42 -7.87 -9.54
C TRP A 55 -8.22 -8.88 -10.37
N LYS A 56 -8.04 -8.90 -11.70
CA LYS A 56 -8.68 -9.91 -12.56
C LYS A 56 -8.13 -11.32 -12.34
N THR A 57 -6.90 -11.42 -11.86
CA THR A 57 -6.23 -12.70 -11.59
C THR A 57 -6.64 -13.30 -10.25
N TYR A 58 -7.30 -12.53 -9.37
CA TYR A 58 -7.69 -12.94 -8.02
C TYR A 58 -9.15 -13.42 -7.95
N LYS A 59 -9.57 -14.28 -8.89
CA LYS A 59 -10.92 -14.84 -8.96
C LYS A 59 -10.99 -16.26 -8.42
#